data_AF-A0A7K3KM11-F1
#
_entry.id   AF-A0A7K3KM11-F1
#
_cell.length_a   1.000
_cell.length_b   1.000
_cell.length_c   1.000
_cell.angle_alpha   90.00
_cell.angle_beta   90.00
_cell.angle_gamma   90.00
#
_symmetry.space_group_name_H-M   'P 1'
#
loop_
_entity.id
_entity.type
_entity.pdbx_description
1 polymer ?
#
loop_
_entity_poly.entity_id
_entity_poly.type
_entity_poly.pdbx_seq_one_letter_code
_entity_poly.pdbx_strand_id
1 'polypeptide(L)'
;MTVYISQASCDERGKYVGGQAGNQSGTELNTRTYYSSSANPWVTYRAKDAATASKIANSAAQAVANMHIGYDQYERNTVRTQAMAVSWVMSAIKKDCECDCTSLAATCCICAGLSDAALFKGGNLMYTGDAATKLVNAGMQRVGSGLAESALRLGDVLVRDGHCVVVTSAPAQSGSTATPSKPTTAVSGSIDELAQAVIAGRFGNGDSRRAALGDKYEAVQKRVNEMLTGTANAPGTSTGTPRIIAGTYKVIASSLNVRSAPSLSGSVVASYGYGDKINSIAADVVEKDGYTWAHYTAYSGATRYVAVGTSNGSEKYLAKC
;
A
#
# COMPACT_ATOMS: atom_id res chain seq x y z
N MET A 1 4.97 6.17 -16.80
CA MET A 1 4.73 6.10 -15.34
C MET A 1 3.91 4.85 -15.09
N THR A 2 4.38 3.96 -14.23
CA THR A 2 3.74 2.65 -13.97
C THR A 2 2.44 2.83 -13.21
N VAL A 3 1.37 2.15 -13.64
CA VAL A 3 0.08 2.15 -12.92
C VAL A 3 0.12 1.12 -11.79
N TYR A 4 -0.34 1.52 -10.61
CA TYR A 4 -0.53 0.63 -9.47
C TYR A 4 -2.00 0.44 -9.14
N ILE A 5 -2.34 -0.79 -8.78
CA ILE A 5 -3.68 -1.21 -8.38
C ILE A 5 -3.64 -1.76 -6.96
N SER A 6 -4.67 -1.43 -6.20
CA SER A 6 -4.97 -2.03 -4.90
C SER A 6 -6.03 -3.10 -5.08
N GLN A 7 -5.82 -4.26 -4.46
CA GLN A 7 -6.67 -5.43 -4.59
C GLN A 7 -6.78 -6.18 -3.27
N ALA A 8 -7.94 -6.80 -3.06
CA ALA A 8 -8.12 -7.88 -2.09
C ALA A 8 -8.02 -9.20 -2.89
N SER A 9 -7.17 -10.12 -2.46
CA SER A 9 -6.76 -11.28 -3.28
C SER A 9 -7.25 -12.62 -2.73
N CYS A 10 -6.83 -12.97 -1.52
CA CYS A 10 -7.11 -14.25 -0.86
C CYS A 10 -6.79 -14.12 0.63
N ASP A 11 -7.32 -15.06 1.43
CA ASP A 11 -7.09 -15.17 2.87
C ASP A 11 -5.64 -15.56 3.19
N GLU A 12 -5.30 -15.65 4.47
CA GLU A 12 -3.97 -15.96 4.98
C GLU A 12 -3.43 -17.34 4.58
N ARG A 13 -4.30 -18.23 4.07
CA ARG A 13 -3.99 -19.59 3.60
C ARG A 13 -4.07 -19.68 2.07
N GLY A 14 -4.29 -18.57 1.37
CA GLY A 14 -4.48 -18.54 -0.08
C GLY A 14 -5.82 -19.09 -0.55
N LYS A 15 -6.82 -19.16 0.33
CA LYS A 15 -8.20 -19.55 0.03
C LYS A 15 -9.09 -18.32 -0.02
N TYR A 16 -10.37 -18.52 -0.34
CA TYR A 16 -11.32 -17.41 -0.51
C TYR A 16 -12.39 -17.31 0.59
N VAL A 17 -12.44 -18.31 1.49
CA VAL A 17 -13.45 -18.41 2.56
C VAL A 17 -12.88 -19.14 3.79
N GLY A 18 -13.39 -18.76 4.96
CA GLY A 18 -13.09 -19.34 6.26
C GLY A 18 -11.75 -18.89 6.84
N GLY A 19 -11.24 -17.75 6.38
CA GLY A 19 -10.05 -17.10 6.92
C GLY A 19 -10.33 -16.52 8.31
N GLN A 20 -9.29 -16.10 9.01
CA GLN A 20 -9.46 -15.38 10.28
C GLN A 20 -9.72 -13.90 10.01
N ALA A 21 -10.62 -13.29 10.78
CA ALA A 21 -10.98 -11.89 10.62
C ALA A 21 -9.77 -10.94 10.77
N GLY A 22 -9.66 -9.95 9.90
CA GLY A 22 -8.54 -9.03 9.79
C GLY A 22 -7.41 -9.60 8.94
N ASN A 23 -6.58 -8.73 8.36
CA ASN A 23 -5.44 -9.14 7.52
C ASN A 23 -4.36 -9.79 8.40
N GLN A 24 -4.31 -11.11 8.43
CA GLN A 24 -3.34 -11.87 9.23
C GLN A 24 -1.98 -11.95 8.55
N SER A 25 -1.96 -11.99 7.21
CA SER A 25 -0.72 -12.20 6.44
C SER A 25 0.03 -10.91 6.08
N GLY A 26 -0.63 -9.76 6.21
CA GLY A 26 -0.18 -8.48 5.65
C GLY A 26 -0.22 -8.44 4.12
N THR A 27 -0.81 -9.45 3.46
CA THR A 27 -0.85 -9.57 1.99
C THR A 27 -2.22 -9.86 1.41
N GLU A 28 -3.22 -10.11 2.25
CA GLU A 28 -4.60 -10.41 1.83
C GLU A 28 -5.17 -9.26 0.99
N LEU A 29 -4.91 -8.04 1.44
CA LEU A 29 -4.99 -6.83 0.66
C LEU A 29 -3.57 -6.38 0.30
N ASN A 30 -3.36 -6.03 -0.97
CA ASN A 30 -2.04 -5.63 -1.45
C ASN A 30 -2.14 -4.60 -2.58
N THR A 31 -1.02 -3.94 -2.83
CA THR A 31 -0.82 -3.09 -4.02
C THR A 31 0.17 -3.76 -4.94
N ARG A 32 -0.12 -3.77 -6.24
CA ARG A 32 0.77 -4.32 -7.27
C ARG A 32 0.73 -3.51 -8.54
N THR A 33 1.70 -3.74 -9.41
CA THR A 33 1.70 -3.20 -10.77
C THR A 33 0.49 -3.69 -11.54
N TYR A 34 -0.10 -2.80 -12.35
CA TYR A 34 -1.15 -3.11 -13.29
C TYR A 34 -0.77 -4.28 -14.20
N TYR A 35 -1.77 -5.03 -14.62
CA TYR A 35 -1.63 -6.10 -15.59
C TYR A 35 -2.91 -6.19 -16.42
N SER A 36 -2.75 -6.53 -17.69
CA SER A 36 -3.86 -6.69 -18.64
C SER A 36 -3.96 -8.14 -19.12
N SER A 37 -5.16 -8.55 -19.55
CA SER A 37 -5.39 -9.81 -20.26
C SER A 37 -6.34 -9.53 -21.42
N SER A 38 -5.99 -9.97 -22.63
CA SER A 38 -6.88 -9.88 -23.80
C SER A 38 -8.04 -10.88 -23.71
N ALA A 39 -7.83 -12.04 -23.08
CA ALA A 39 -8.85 -13.06 -22.89
C ALA A 39 -9.86 -12.72 -21.78
N ASN A 40 -9.47 -11.88 -20.81
CA ASN A 40 -10.36 -11.40 -19.74
C ASN A 40 -10.05 -9.91 -19.44
N PRO A 41 -10.48 -8.99 -20.34
CA PRO A 41 -10.12 -7.58 -20.26
C PRO A 41 -10.84 -6.85 -19.12
N TRP A 42 -10.16 -5.84 -18.59
CA TRP A 42 -10.74 -4.94 -17.59
C TRP A 42 -11.79 -4.03 -18.21
N VAL A 43 -12.98 -4.01 -17.62
CA VAL A 43 -13.96 -2.94 -17.81
C VAL A 43 -13.69 -1.85 -16.79
N THR A 44 -13.45 -0.63 -17.30
CA THR A 44 -13.09 0.53 -16.48
C THR A 44 -14.32 1.35 -16.13
N TYR A 45 -14.51 1.61 -14.84
CA TYR A 45 -15.48 2.56 -14.31
C TYR A 45 -14.73 3.69 -13.62
N ARG A 46 -15.16 4.93 -13.88
CA ARG A 46 -14.44 6.13 -13.44
C ARG A 46 -15.39 7.07 -12.72
N ALA A 47 -14.89 7.80 -11.73
CA ALA A 47 -15.67 8.89 -11.13
C ALA A 47 -15.88 10.03 -12.14
N LYS A 48 -16.93 10.83 -11.95
CA LYS A 48 -17.21 11.97 -12.85
C LYS A 48 -16.27 13.14 -12.61
N ASP A 49 -15.70 13.24 -11.42
CA ASP A 49 -14.81 14.31 -11.00
C ASP A 49 -13.55 13.78 -10.30
N ALA A 50 -12.49 14.59 -10.31
CA ALA A 50 -11.18 14.22 -9.78
C ALA A 50 -11.13 14.11 -8.24
N ALA A 51 -12.00 14.82 -7.53
CA ALA A 51 -12.03 14.78 -6.06
C ALA A 51 -12.59 13.44 -5.58
N THR A 52 -13.69 12.98 -6.17
CA THR A 52 -14.25 11.65 -5.93
C THR A 52 -13.25 10.57 -6.32
N ALA A 53 -12.62 10.68 -7.49
CA ALA A 53 -11.60 9.72 -7.93
C ALA A 53 -10.43 9.59 -6.93
N SER A 54 -9.93 10.73 -6.43
CA SER A 54 -8.86 10.75 -5.43
C SER A 54 -9.29 10.12 -4.10
N LYS A 55 -10.54 10.33 -3.67
CA LYS A 55 -11.07 9.69 -2.46
C LYS A 55 -11.19 8.18 -2.61
N ILE A 56 -11.64 7.67 -3.77
CA ILE A 56 -11.71 6.23 -4.06
C ILE A 56 -10.32 5.60 -3.92
N ALA A 57 -9.33 6.20 -4.58
CA ALA A 57 -7.94 5.73 -4.51
C ALA A 57 -7.37 5.79 -3.08
N ASN A 58 -7.63 6.88 -2.36
CA ASN A 58 -7.18 7.04 -0.98
C ASN A 58 -7.79 6.01 -0.03
N SER A 59 -9.09 5.71 -0.17
CA SER A 59 -9.76 4.69 0.64
C SER A 59 -9.20 3.30 0.36
N ALA A 60 -8.90 2.98 -0.90
CA ALA A 60 -8.27 1.72 -1.26
C ALA A 60 -6.85 1.59 -0.68
N ALA A 61 -6.04 2.66 -0.74
CA ALA A 61 -4.72 2.69 -0.14
C ALA A 61 -4.76 2.55 1.38
N GLN A 62 -5.70 3.22 2.05
CA GLN A 62 -5.94 3.09 3.49
C GLN A 62 -6.32 1.66 3.87
N ALA A 63 -7.17 1.01 3.07
CA ALA A 63 -7.61 -0.34 3.35
C ALA A 63 -6.47 -1.36 3.22
N VAL A 64 -5.64 -1.25 2.17
CA VAL A 64 -4.45 -2.09 2.00
C VAL A 64 -3.45 -1.94 3.15
N ALA A 65 -3.33 -0.74 3.73
CA ALA A 65 -2.43 -0.48 4.85
C ALA A 65 -3.00 -0.89 6.21
N ASN A 66 -4.28 -1.26 6.30
CA ASN A 66 -4.94 -1.54 7.57
C ASN A 66 -4.98 -3.05 7.85
N MET A 67 -4.28 -3.48 8.89
CA MET A 67 -4.23 -4.88 9.33
C MET A 67 -5.57 -5.40 9.87
N HIS A 68 -6.53 -4.53 10.18
CA HIS A 68 -7.87 -4.92 10.63
C HIS A 68 -8.84 -5.22 9.47
N ILE A 69 -8.40 -5.17 8.21
CA ILE A 69 -9.24 -5.42 7.03
C ILE A 69 -8.67 -6.60 6.25
N GLY A 70 -9.26 -7.79 6.45
CA GLY A 70 -8.87 -9.04 5.82
C GLY A 70 -9.64 -9.37 4.54
N TYR A 71 -9.31 -10.53 3.97
CA TYR A 71 -10.02 -11.12 2.84
C TYR A 71 -10.86 -12.34 3.25
N ASP A 72 -12.18 -12.26 3.01
CA ASP A 72 -13.09 -13.39 3.10
C ASP A 72 -14.40 -13.10 2.32
N GLN A 73 -14.82 -14.06 1.47
CA GLN A 73 -16.02 -13.90 0.66
C GLN A 73 -17.33 -14.13 1.43
N TYR A 74 -17.31 -14.86 2.54
CA TYR A 74 -18.48 -15.12 3.37
C TYR A 74 -18.87 -13.89 4.19
N GLU A 75 -17.90 -13.21 4.79
CA GLU A 75 -18.11 -12.00 5.62
C GLU A 75 -17.81 -10.68 4.89
N ARG A 76 -17.77 -10.73 3.56
CA ARG A 76 -17.39 -9.65 2.62
C ARG A 76 -17.97 -8.25 2.87
N ASN A 77 -19.11 -8.14 3.56
CA ASN A 77 -19.80 -6.87 3.80
C ASN A 77 -19.38 -6.20 5.13
N THR A 78 -18.63 -6.89 5.99
CA THR A 78 -18.27 -6.38 7.32
C THR A 78 -17.35 -5.17 7.24
N VAL A 79 -16.51 -5.05 6.19
CA VAL A 79 -15.72 -3.84 5.91
C VAL A 79 -16.59 -2.58 5.78
N ARG A 80 -17.77 -2.66 5.16
CA ARG A 80 -18.69 -1.52 5.04
C ARG A 80 -19.25 -1.13 6.39
N THR A 81 -19.63 -2.11 7.21
CA THR A 81 -20.15 -1.87 8.56
C THR A 81 -19.09 -1.18 9.42
N GLN A 82 -17.83 -1.64 9.38
CA GLN A 82 -16.75 -1.00 10.13
C GLN A 82 -16.37 0.37 9.57
N ALA A 83 -16.34 0.54 8.24
CA ALA A 83 -16.12 1.83 7.61
C ALA A 83 -17.17 2.85 8.04
N MET A 84 -18.45 2.48 8.06
CA MET A 84 -19.54 3.33 8.54
C MET A 84 -19.34 3.75 10.00
N ALA A 85 -18.94 2.82 10.87
CA ALA A 85 -18.69 3.08 12.29
C ALA A 85 -17.57 4.11 12.53
N VAL A 86 -16.64 4.26 11.58
CA VAL A 86 -15.53 5.22 11.65
C VAL A 86 -15.69 6.39 10.69
N SER A 87 -16.94 6.74 10.35
CA SER A 87 -17.27 7.85 9.45
C SER A 87 -16.57 7.76 8.09
N TRP A 88 -16.49 6.54 7.57
CA TRP A 88 -15.94 6.18 6.26
C TRP A 88 -14.43 6.41 6.08
N VAL A 89 -13.69 6.50 7.19
CA VAL A 89 -12.22 6.61 7.18
C VAL A 89 -11.60 5.22 7.36
N MET A 90 -11.25 4.54 6.28
CA MET A 90 -10.75 3.15 6.30
C MET A 90 -9.54 2.94 7.23
N SER A 91 -8.66 3.93 7.36
CA SER A 91 -7.50 3.85 8.27
C SER A 91 -7.85 3.90 9.76
N ALA A 92 -9.09 4.28 10.11
CA ALA A 92 -9.56 4.37 11.48
C ALA A 92 -10.25 3.08 11.97
N ILE A 93 -10.47 2.10 11.09
CA ILE A 93 -11.03 0.79 11.46
C ILE A 93 -10.06 0.09 12.42
N LYS A 94 -10.56 -0.27 13.61
CA LYS A 94 -9.83 -0.99 14.67
C LYS A 94 -10.44 -2.34 15.05
N LYS A 95 -11.63 -2.62 14.52
CA LYS A 95 -12.31 -3.90 14.70
C LYS A 95 -12.07 -4.71 13.44
N ASP A 96 -11.60 -5.93 13.63
CA ASP A 96 -11.35 -6.86 12.53
C ASP A 96 -12.61 -7.05 11.69
N CYS A 97 -12.41 -7.00 10.38
CA CYS A 97 -13.46 -7.15 9.39
C CYS A 97 -12.90 -7.65 8.07
N GLU A 98 -13.81 -8.09 7.23
CA GLU A 98 -13.55 -8.81 6.00
C GLU A 98 -14.11 -8.10 4.78
N CYS A 99 -13.43 -8.31 3.67
CA CYS A 99 -13.86 -7.89 2.35
C CYS A 99 -13.52 -8.93 1.28
N ASP A 100 -14.08 -8.77 0.09
CA ASP A 100 -13.56 -9.34 -1.12
C ASP A 100 -13.17 -8.24 -2.11
N CYS A 101 -12.67 -8.63 -3.29
CA CYS A 101 -12.21 -7.68 -4.30
C CYS A 101 -13.29 -6.65 -4.69
N THR A 102 -14.54 -7.06 -4.79
CA THR A 102 -15.68 -6.21 -5.20
C THR A 102 -16.27 -5.43 -4.04
N SER A 103 -16.36 -6.02 -2.85
CA SER A 103 -16.89 -5.35 -1.66
C SER A 103 -15.93 -4.28 -1.16
N LEU A 104 -14.61 -4.51 -1.26
CA LEU A 104 -13.59 -3.49 -1.02
C LEU A 104 -13.76 -2.31 -1.97
N ALA A 105 -13.83 -2.57 -3.28
CA ALA A 105 -13.97 -1.51 -4.28
C ALA A 105 -15.27 -0.70 -4.11
N ALA A 106 -16.38 -1.38 -3.82
CA ALA A 106 -17.65 -0.72 -3.54
C ALA A 106 -17.58 0.12 -2.27
N THR A 107 -16.96 -0.38 -1.21
CA THR A 107 -16.81 0.40 0.04
C THR A 107 -15.91 1.61 -0.18
N CYS A 108 -14.85 1.50 -0.99
CA CYS A 108 -14.03 2.66 -1.39
C CYS A 108 -14.84 3.72 -2.16
N CYS A 109 -15.77 3.28 -3.02
CA CYS A 109 -16.72 4.19 -3.69
C CYS A 109 -17.63 4.90 -2.69
N ILE A 110 -18.15 4.19 -1.69
CA ILE A 110 -19.00 4.78 -0.64
C ILE A 110 -18.20 5.79 0.20
N CYS A 111 -16.97 5.45 0.59
CA CYS A 111 -16.07 6.38 1.29
C CYS A 111 -15.79 7.66 0.49
N ALA A 112 -15.87 7.60 -0.84
CA ALA A 112 -15.73 8.75 -1.71
C ALA A 112 -16.99 9.63 -1.82
N GLY A 113 -18.12 9.19 -1.25
CA GLY A 113 -19.40 9.86 -1.29
C GLY A 113 -20.35 9.36 -2.38
N LEU A 114 -20.05 8.24 -3.03
CA LEU A 114 -20.98 7.60 -3.97
C LEU A 114 -22.11 6.89 -3.21
N SER A 115 -23.24 6.66 -3.89
CA SER A 115 -24.46 6.20 -3.23
C SER A 115 -24.30 4.81 -2.61
N ASP A 116 -24.27 4.79 -1.28
CA ASP A 116 -24.30 3.59 -0.45
C ASP A 116 -25.56 2.74 -0.73
N ALA A 117 -26.72 3.39 -0.82
CA ALA A 117 -27.98 2.72 -1.12
C ALA A 117 -27.96 2.00 -2.49
N ALA A 118 -27.24 2.54 -3.48
CA ALA A 118 -27.08 1.90 -4.79
C ALA A 118 -26.10 0.72 -4.72
N LEU A 119 -24.96 0.89 -4.05
CA LEU A 119 -23.91 -0.13 -3.95
C LEU A 119 -24.28 -1.30 -3.03
N PHE A 120 -25.10 -1.05 -2.01
CA PHE A 120 -25.62 -2.05 -1.07
C PHE A 120 -27.06 -2.50 -1.37
N LYS A 121 -27.57 -2.16 -2.57
CA LYS A 121 -28.93 -2.55 -2.97
C LYS A 121 -29.10 -4.08 -2.89
N GLY A 122 -30.17 -4.51 -2.23
CA GLY A 122 -30.47 -5.92 -1.98
C GLY A 122 -29.79 -6.49 -0.74
N GLY A 123 -29.24 -5.64 0.14
CA GLY A 123 -28.60 -6.08 1.39
C GLY A 123 -27.21 -6.67 1.20
N ASN A 124 -26.60 -6.46 0.03
CA ASN A 124 -25.28 -6.99 -0.31
C ASN A 124 -24.52 -6.00 -1.21
N LEU A 125 -23.21 -5.86 -0.97
CA LEU A 125 -22.33 -5.10 -1.87
C LEU A 125 -22.27 -5.75 -3.24
N MET A 126 -21.82 -5.00 -4.24
CA MET A 126 -21.69 -5.52 -5.61
C MET A 126 -20.80 -6.76 -5.67
N TYR A 127 -21.09 -7.66 -6.60
CA TYR A 127 -20.19 -8.71 -7.09
C TYR A 127 -19.93 -8.46 -8.59
N THR A 128 -19.06 -9.24 -9.23
CA THR A 128 -18.65 -8.95 -10.61
C THR A 128 -19.81 -8.92 -11.61
N GLY A 129 -20.84 -9.75 -11.41
CA GLY A 129 -22.00 -9.84 -12.29
C GLY A 129 -23.00 -8.67 -12.19
N ASP A 130 -23.04 -7.94 -11.08
CA ASP A 130 -23.91 -6.77 -10.91
C ASP A 130 -23.17 -5.43 -10.78
N ALA A 131 -21.82 -5.46 -10.78
CA ALA A 131 -20.96 -4.29 -10.63
C ALA A 131 -21.25 -3.19 -11.65
N ALA A 132 -21.54 -3.54 -12.90
CA ALA A 132 -21.87 -2.57 -13.94
C ALA A 132 -23.07 -1.70 -13.54
N THR A 133 -24.16 -2.36 -13.14
CA THR A 133 -25.40 -1.71 -12.73
C THR A 133 -25.21 -0.91 -11.45
N LYS A 134 -24.57 -1.49 -10.43
CA LYS A 134 -24.40 -0.84 -9.13
C LYS A 134 -23.44 0.35 -9.18
N LEU A 135 -22.31 0.26 -9.87
CA LEU A 135 -21.37 1.37 -10.01
C LEU A 135 -21.99 2.55 -10.76
N VAL A 136 -22.71 2.28 -11.86
CA VAL A 136 -23.37 3.34 -12.64
C VAL A 136 -24.47 4.02 -11.83
N ASN A 137 -25.33 3.24 -11.17
CA ASN A 137 -26.36 3.78 -10.29
C ASN A 137 -25.79 4.54 -9.09
N ALA A 138 -24.58 4.19 -8.64
CA ALA A 138 -23.89 4.90 -7.58
C ALA A 138 -23.28 6.23 -8.01
N GLY A 139 -23.14 6.47 -9.32
CA GLY A 139 -22.65 7.72 -9.90
C GLY A 139 -21.38 7.59 -10.74
N MET A 140 -20.81 6.39 -10.90
CA MET A 140 -19.65 6.15 -11.76
C MET A 140 -20.04 6.14 -13.24
N GLN A 141 -19.10 6.49 -14.11
CA GLN A 141 -19.23 6.36 -15.56
C GLN A 141 -18.47 5.13 -16.06
N ARG A 142 -19.10 4.33 -16.92
CA ARG A 142 -18.40 3.26 -17.64
C ARG A 142 -17.59 3.88 -18.78
N VAL A 143 -16.28 3.68 -18.77
CA VAL A 143 -15.36 4.27 -19.76
C VAL A 143 -15.16 3.35 -20.97
N GLY A 144 -14.98 2.05 -20.73
CA GLY A 144 -14.69 1.09 -21.79
C GLY A 144 -14.11 -0.21 -21.26
N SER A 145 -13.81 -1.14 -22.18
CA SER A 145 -13.14 -2.40 -21.88
C SER A 145 -11.76 -2.42 -22.54
N GLY A 146 -10.76 -3.02 -21.89
CA GLY A 146 -9.43 -3.22 -22.46
C GLY A 146 -8.65 -1.92 -22.69
N LEU A 147 -8.82 -0.93 -21.82
CA LEU A 147 -8.06 0.32 -21.92
C LEU A 147 -6.55 0.06 -21.83
N ALA A 148 -5.78 0.81 -22.61
CA ALA A 148 -4.33 0.86 -22.47
C ALA A 148 -3.96 1.39 -21.07
N GLU A 149 -2.84 0.90 -20.52
CA GLU A 149 -2.37 1.33 -19.20
C GLU A 149 -2.21 2.86 -19.10
N SER A 150 -1.75 3.51 -20.18
CA SER A 150 -1.62 4.96 -20.28
C SER A 150 -2.94 5.74 -20.21
N ALA A 151 -4.07 5.08 -20.43
CA ALA A 151 -5.41 5.67 -20.37
C ALA A 151 -6.10 5.48 -19.00
N LEU A 152 -5.50 4.68 -18.11
CA LEU A 152 -5.97 4.50 -16.74
C LEU A 152 -5.70 5.75 -15.91
N ARG A 153 -6.60 6.02 -14.97
CA ARG A 153 -6.56 7.21 -14.12
C ARG A 153 -6.70 6.80 -12.66
N LEU A 154 -6.18 7.65 -11.78
CA LEU A 154 -6.33 7.52 -10.33
C LEU A 154 -7.81 7.34 -9.99
N GLY A 155 -8.13 6.37 -9.13
CA GLY A 155 -9.50 6.10 -8.68
C GLY A 155 -10.37 5.31 -9.66
N ASP A 156 -9.84 4.89 -10.81
CA ASP A 156 -10.54 3.95 -11.68
C ASP A 156 -10.82 2.64 -10.95
N VAL A 157 -12.06 2.16 -11.05
CA VAL A 157 -12.48 0.84 -10.59
C VAL A 157 -12.49 -0.08 -11.81
N LEU A 158 -11.63 -1.09 -11.79
CA LEU A 158 -11.47 -2.04 -12.88
C LEU A 158 -12.18 -3.33 -12.50
N VAL A 159 -13.15 -3.75 -13.31
CA VAL A 159 -13.94 -4.95 -13.08
C VAL A 159 -13.80 -5.88 -14.26
N ARG A 160 -13.67 -7.18 -14.01
CA ARG A 160 -13.74 -8.21 -15.04
C ARG A 160 -14.39 -9.47 -14.45
N ASP A 161 -14.48 -10.53 -15.23
CA ASP A 161 -15.01 -11.78 -14.70
C ASP A 161 -14.12 -12.31 -13.56
N GLY A 162 -14.73 -12.55 -12.41
CA GLY A 162 -14.09 -13.02 -11.18
C GLY A 162 -13.16 -12.04 -10.43
N HIS A 163 -12.96 -10.79 -10.88
CA HIS A 163 -12.05 -9.87 -10.16
C HIS A 163 -12.41 -8.38 -10.25
N CYS A 164 -12.04 -7.62 -9.23
CA CYS A 164 -12.21 -6.17 -9.14
C CYS A 164 -11.01 -5.51 -8.43
N VAL A 165 -10.52 -4.39 -8.95
CA VAL A 165 -9.39 -3.65 -8.37
C VAL A 165 -9.59 -2.14 -8.48
N VAL A 166 -8.87 -1.38 -7.67
CA VAL A 166 -8.89 0.08 -7.68
C VAL A 166 -7.53 0.62 -8.09
N VAL A 167 -7.47 1.53 -9.05
CA VAL A 167 -6.23 2.22 -9.44
C VAL A 167 -5.84 3.24 -8.38
N THR A 168 -4.67 3.06 -7.76
CA THR A 168 -4.18 3.90 -6.66
C THR A 168 -2.94 4.73 -7.04
N SER A 169 -2.38 4.50 -8.21
CA SER A 169 -1.39 5.39 -8.83
C SER A 169 -1.45 5.28 -10.35
N ALA A 170 -1.45 6.41 -11.05
CA ALA A 170 -1.52 6.47 -12.50
C ALA A 170 -0.81 7.74 -13.04
N PRO A 171 -0.41 7.78 -14.31
CA PRO A 171 0.19 8.96 -14.92
C PRO A 171 -0.70 10.21 -14.77
N ALA A 172 -0.10 11.34 -14.37
CA ALA A 172 -0.77 12.64 -14.46
C ALA A 172 -0.97 13.02 -15.92
N GLN A 173 -2.20 13.37 -16.33
CA GLN A 173 -2.45 13.80 -17.70
C GLN A 173 -1.92 15.22 -17.94
N SER A 174 -1.04 15.36 -18.93
CA SER A 174 -0.83 16.63 -19.63
C SER A 174 -2.06 16.88 -20.51
N GLY A 175 -2.99 17.73 -20.08
CA GLY A 175 -4.15 18.07 -20.92
C GLY A 175 -5.42 18.56 -20.22
N SER A 176 -5.44 18.75 -18.90
CA SER A 176 -6.55 19.49 -18.28
C SER A 176 -6.22 20.98 -18.34
N THR A 177 -6.80 21.70 -19.31
CA THR A 177 -6.84 23.16 -19.34
C THR A 177 -7.71 23.68 -18.19
N ALA A 178 -7.15 23.64 -16.99
CA ALA A 178 -7.49 24.57 -15.93
C ALA A 178 -6.30 25.54 -15.80
N THR A 179 -6.58 26.82 -16.02
CA THR A 179 -5.65 27.94 -16.00
C THR A 179 -4.68 27.89 -14.81
N PRO A 180 -3.38 28.19 -14.98
CA PRO A 180 -2.41 28.15 -13.91
C PRO A 180 -2.60 29.34 -12.98
N SER A 181 -3.40 29.18 -11.94
CA SER A 181 -3.21 29.97 -10.72
C SER A 181 -2.06 29.33 -9.92
N LYS A 182 -0.92 30.02 -9.95
CA LYS A 182 0.21 30.01 -9.00
C LYS A 182 0.12 28.96 -7.86
N PRO A 183 1.15 28.10 -7.67
CA PRO A 183 1.12 27.04 -6.67
C PRO A 183 1.03 27.64 -5.27
N THR A 184 -0.14 27.55 -4.66
CA THR A 184 -0.33 27.87 -3.25
C THR A 184 -1.38 26.93 -2.70
N THR A 185 -0.98 25.70 -2.38
CA THR A 185 -1.65 24.92 -1.32
C THR A 185 -0.67 23.86 -0.80
N ALA A 186 0.26 24.28 0.06
CA ALA A 186 0.84 23.35 1.01
C ALA A 186 -0.31 22.85 1.90
N VAL A 187 -0.47 21.54 2.05
CA VAL A 187 -1.50 20.94 2.92
C VAL A 187 -1.44 21.61 4.30
N SER A 188 -2.52 22.24 4.75
CA SER A 188 -2.62 22.78 6.10
C SER A 188 -2.87 21.62 7.07
N GLY A 189 -2.03 21.53 8.10
CA GLY A 189 -1.99 20.42 9.06
C GLY A 189 -0.65 20.37 9.77
N SER A 190 -0.63 19.79 10.97
CA SER A 190 0.59 19.50 11.73
C SER A 190 1.39 18.37 11.07
N ILE A 191 2.70 18.32 11.36
CA ILE A 191 3.60 17.29 10.81
C ILE A 191 3.12 15.88 11.19
N ASP A 192 2.54 15.71 12.38
CA ASP A 192 2.02 14.42 12.87
C ASP A 192 0.77 13.97 12.10
N GLU A 193 -0.16 14.88 11.83
CA GLU A 193 -1.36 14.58 11.02
C GLU A 193 -0.98 14.22 9.58
N LEU A 194 0.00 14.94 9.02
CA LEU A 194 0.50 14.66 7.67
C LEU A 194 1.30 13.35 7.62
N ALA A 195 2.02 13.00 8.68
CA ALA A 195 2.76 11.73 8.77
C ALA A 195 1.82 10.54 8.88
N GLN A 196 0.79 10.62 9.73
CA GLN A 196 -0.26 9.62 9.80
C GLN A 196 -1.01 9.51 8.46
N ALA A 197 -1.24 10.63 7.78
CA ALA A 197 -1.84 10.63 6.44
C ALA A 197 -0.92 9.99 5.38
N VAL A 198 0.41 10.14 5.46
CA VAL A 198 1.37 9.42 4.60
C VAL A 198 1.36 7.91 4.89
N ILE A 199 1.37 7.51 6.17
CA ILE A 199 1.28 6.10 6.59
C ILE A 199 -0.03 5.48 6.10
N ALA A 200 -1.12 6.24 6.20
CA ALA A 200 -2.44 5.89 5.68
C ALA A 200 -2.55 6.00 4.15
N GLY A 201 -1.46 6.27 3.42
CA GLY A 201 -1.42 6.29 1.95
C GLY A 201 -2.07 7.50 1.27
N ARG A 202 -2.49 8.54 2.02
CA ARG A 202 -3.24 9.71 1.51
C ARG A 202 -2.47 10.62 0.56
N PHE A 203 -1.16 10.43 0.43
CA PHE A 203 -0.28 11.24 -0.44
C PHE A 203 0.36 10.42 -1.57
N GLY A 204 -0.06 9.17 -1.77
CA GLY A 204 0.58 8.28 -2.73
C GLY A 204 2.07 8.05 -2.42
N ASN A 205 2.85 7.78 -3.46
CA ASN A 205 4.26 7.42 -3.41
C ASN A 205 5.14 8.31 -4.30
N GLY A 206 6.40 8.53 -3.90
CA GLY A 206 7.39 9.27 -4.69
C GLY A 206 7.02 10.73 -4.97
N ASP A 207 7.01 11.12 -6.25
CA ASP A 207 6.75 12.49 -6.72
C ASP A 207 5.37 13.02 -6.34
N SER A 208 4.34 12.17 -6.29
CA SER A 208 3.00 12.58 -5.87
C SER A 208 2.98 13.00 -4.39
N ARG A 209 3.78 12.32 -3.56
CA ARG A 209 3.94 12.67 -2.14
C ARG A 209 4.74 13.95 -1.96
N ARG A 210 5.82 14.12 -2.75
CA ARG A 210 6.61 15.36 -2.78
C ARG A 210 5.78 16.56 -3.23
N ALA A 211 5.02 16.42 -4.31
CA ALA A 211 4.18 17.48 -4.84
C ALA A 211 3.04 17.86 -3.88
N ALA A 212 2.45 16.89 -3.18
CA ALA A 212 1.37 17.15 -2.24
C ALA A 212 1.85 17.79 -0.93
N LEU A 213 3.00 17.34 -0.39
CA LEU A 213 3.53 17.84 0.89
C LEU A 213 4.38 19.11 0.73
N GLY A 214 4.91 19.38 -0.46
CA GLY A 214 5.78 20.53 -0.73
C GLY A 214 6.93 20.60 0.28
N ASP A 215 7.15 21.78 0.84
CA ASP A 215 8.22 22.04 1.82
C ASP A 215 8.10 21.21 3.11
N LYS A 216 6.92 20.65 3.40
CA LYS A 216 6.69 19.79 4.57
C LYS A 216 7.13 18.35 4.34
N TYR A 217 7.48 17.98 3.11
CA TYR A 217 7.81 16.60 2.73
C TYR A 217 8.87 15.99 3.62
N GLU A 218 10.01 16.65 3.84
CA GLU A 218 11.11 16.09 4.63
C GLU A 218 10.72 15.90 6.11
N ALA A 219 10.07 16.90 6.71
CA ALA A 219 9.63 16.85 8.10
C ALA A 219 8.57 15.76 8.32
N VAL A 220 7.63 15.63 7.39
CA VAL A 220 6.59 14.59 7.41
C VAL A 220 7.19 13.21 7.18
N GLN A 221 8.10 13.06 6.22
CA GLN A 221 8.76 11.78 5.94
C GLN A 221 9.65 11.34 7.11
N LYS A 222 10.33 12.27 7.78
CA LYS A 222 11.06 12.00 9.04
C LYS A 222 10.10 11.51 10.13
N ARG A 223 8.96 12.18 10.31
CA ARG A 223 7.97 11.79 11.31
C ARG A 223 7.30 10.45 11.01
N VAL A 224 7.06 10.14 9.73
CA VAL A 224 6.63 8.80 9.27
C VAL A 224 7.63 7.74 9.68
N ASN A 225 8.93 8.01 9.47
CA ASN A 225 9.98 7.09 9.87
C ASN A 225 10.00 6.90 11.41
N GLU A 226 9.81 7.97 12.19
CA GLU A 226 9.69 7.90 13.67
C GLU A 226 8.44 7.13 14.15
N MET A 227 7.31 7.25 13.46
CA MET A 227 6.06 6.56 13.81
C MET A 227 6.07 5.08 13.42
N LEU A 228 6.73 4.71 12.32
CA LEU A 228 6.85 3.33 11.84
C LEU A 228 7.95 2.54 12.58
N THR A 229 8.80 3.19 13.37
CA THR A 229 9.84 2.51 14.16
C THR A 229 9.33 1.88 15.46
N GLY A 230 8.07 2.10 15.86
CA GLY A 230 7.68 1.93 17.25
C GLY A 230 8.47 2.89 18.15
N THR A 231 7.98 3.15 19.36
CA THR A 231 8.64 4.06 20.30
C THR A 231 10.11 3.67 20.47
N ALA A 232 11.03 4.63 20.33
CA ALA A 232 12.42 4.41 20.70
C ALA A 232 12.46 3.97 22.17
N ASN A 233 13.26 2.94 22.49
CA ASN A 233 13.60 2.67 23.88
C ASN A 233 14.21 3.92 24.50
N ALA A 234 13.85 4.18 25.75
CA ALA A 234 14.42 5.28 26.54
C ALA A 234 15.96 5.24 26.46
N PRO A 235 16.64 6.40 26.37
CA PRO A 235 18.09 6.42 26.33
C PRO A 235 18.64 5.85 27.64
N GLY A 236 19.39 4.73 27.58
CA GLY A 236 20.26 4.33 28.70
C GLY A 236 20.36 2.86 29.13
N THR A 237 19.89 1.85 28.39
CA THR A 237 19.95 0.45 28.89
C THR A 237 20.44 -0.63 27.92
N SER A 238 21.40 -0.34 27.04
CA SER A 238 22.01 -1.37 26.18
C SER A 238 23.53 -1.40 26.30
N THR A 239 24.06 -2.04 27.33
CA THR A 239 25.48 -2.40 27.47
C THR A 239 25.84 -3.72 26.78
N GLY A 240 25.13 -4.08 25.70
CA GLY A 240 25.32 -5.33 24.97
C GLY A 240 25.70 -5.09 23.50
N THR A 241 26.29 -6.12 22.87
CA THR A 241 26.61 -6.14 21.43
C THR A 241 25.38 -5.71 20.61
N PRO A 242 25.54 -4.85 19.59
CA PRO A 242 24.46 -4.45 18.69
C PRO A 242 23.71 -5.67 18.13
N ARG A 243 22.38 -5.65 18.19
CA ARG A 243 21.51 -6.72 17.68
C ARG A 243 20.25 -6.18 17.01
N ILE A 244 19.73 -6.93 16.06
CA ILE A 244 18.41 -6.80 15.43
C ILE A 244 17.55 -8.04 15.73
N ILE A 245 16.26 -8.01 15.37
CA ILE A 245 15.36 -9.16 15.56
C ILE A 245 15.61 -10.18 14.45
N ALA A 246 16.04 -11.39 14.77
CA ALA A 246 16.21 -12.43 13.75
C ALA A 246 14.89 -12.72 12.99
N GLY A 247 15.00 -13.07 11.72
CA GLY A 247 13.86 -13.54 10.92
C GLY A 247 13.84 -12.95 9.51
N THR A 248 12.66 -12.96 8.90
CA THR A 248 12.49 -12.45 7.54
C THR A 248 12.36 -10.93 7.52
N TYR A 249 13.04 -10.31 6.55
CA TYR A 249 13.00 -8.89 6.28
C TYR A 249 12.62 -8.62 4.83
N LYS A 250 11.98 -7.48 4.60
CA LYS A 250 11.67 -6.93 3.29
C LYS A 250 12.65 -5.80 2.97
N VAL A 251 13.18 -5.80 1.75
CA VAL A 251 14.03 -4.71 1.25
C VAL A 251 13.16 -3.48 0.99
N ILE A 252 13.54 -2.35 1.57
CA ILE A 252 12.89 -1.04 1.38
C ILE A 252 13.78 -0.04 0.64
N ALA A 253 15.03 -0.41 0.34
CA ALA A 253 15.88 0.31 -0.60
C ALA A 253 15.48 0.00 -2.05
N SER A 254 15.74 0.93 -2.97
CA SER A 254 15.51 0.73 -4.41
C SER A 254 16.36 -0.39 -5.00
N SER A 255 17.60 -0.54 -4.49
CA SER A 255 18.50 -1.65 -4.75
C SER A 255 19.37 -1.87 -3.52
N LEU A 256 19.61 -3.13 -3.17
CA LEU A 256 20.45 -3.54 -2.05
C LEU A 256 21.42 -4.62 -2.49
N ASN A 257 22.72 -4.29 -2.47
CA ASN A 257 23.77 -5.25 -2.77
C ASN A 257 23.93 -6.27 -1.64
N VAL A 258 24.05 -7.54 -2.01
CA VAL A 258 24.47 -8.63 -1.14
C VAL A 258 25.97 -8.83 -1.33
N ARG A 259 26.71 -8.89 -0.23
CA ARG A 259 28.18 -8.97 -0.24
C ARG A 259 28.71 -10.23 0.42
N SER A 260 29.93 -10.59 0.03
CA SER A 260 30.69 -11.70 0.62
C SER A 260 31.27 -11.42 2.00
N ALA A 261 31.38 -10.14 2.38
CA ALA A 261 31.83 -9.68 3.69
C ALA A 261 31.02 -8.44 4.12
N PRO A 262 30.92 -8.13 5.43
CA PRO A 262 30.21 -6.97 5.96
C PRO A 262 31.05 -5.69 5.77
N SER A 263 31.36 -5.34 4.52
CA SER A 263 32.11 -4.14 4.15
C SER A 263 31.81 -3.72 2.72
N LEU A 264 32.02 -2.44 2.41
CA LEU A 264 31.90 -1.93 1.04
C LEU A 264 32.95 -2.52 0.09
N SER A 265 34.08 -2.99 0.63
CA SER A 265 35.13 -3.67 -0.15
C SER A 265 34.83 -5.16 -0.40
N GLY A 266 33.80 -5.74 0.24
CA GLY A 266 33.37 -7.10 -0.02
C GLY A 266 32.79 -7.24 -1.43
N SER A 267 33.11 -8.33 -2.13
CA SER A 267 32.58 -8.57 -3.47
C SER A 267 31.04 -8.64 -3.46
N VAL A 268 30.42 -7.97 -4.44
CA VAL A 268 28.97 -8.07 -4.66
C VAL A 268 28.68 -9.42 -5.29
N VAL A 269 27.83 -10.21 -4.63
CA VAL A 269 27.51 -11.59 -5.02
C VAL A 269 26.06 -11.79 -5.43
N ALA A 270 25.20 -10.84 -5.09
CA ALA A 270 23.82 -10.73 -5.56
C ALA A 270 23.31 -9.30 -5.31
N SER A 271 22.12 -8.99 -5.80
CA SER A 271 21.41 -7.76 -5.47
C SER A 271 19.93 -8.05 -5.30
N TYR A 272 19.32 -7.41 -4.31
CA TYR A 272 17.88 -7.41 -4.12
C TYR A 272 17.29 -6.06 -4.52
N GLY A 273 16.09 -6.09 -5.07
CA GLY A 273 15.28 -4.92 -5.36
C GLY A 273 14.33 -4.59 -4.22
N TYR A 274 13.71 -3.42 -4.32
CA TYR A 274 12.63 -3.03 -3.41
C TYR A 274 11.52 -4.09 -3.36
N GLY A 275 11.17 -4.50 -2.16
CA GLY A 275 10.11 -5.46 -1.88
C GLY A 275 10.55 -6.92 -1.81
N ASP A 276 11.77 -7.24 -2.22
CA ASP A 276 12.33 -8.58 -2.08
C ASP A 276 12.42 -8.98 -0.61
N LYS A 277 12.20 -10.28 -0.35
CA LYS A 277 12.31 -10.85 0.99
C LYS A 277 13.66 -11.52 1.16
N ILE A 278 14.32 -11.18 2.26
CA ILE A 278 15.52 -11.87 2.75
C ILE A 278 15.09 -12.68 3.96
N ASN A 279 15.09 -14.00 3.81
CA ASN A 279 14.71 -14.92 4.88
C ASN A 279 15.91 -15.20 5.79
N SER A 280 15.60 -15.56 7.04
CA SER A 280 16.60 -16.07 8.00
C SER A 280 17.77 -15.12 8.26
N ILE A 281 17.49 -13.81 8.36
CA ILE A 281 18.49 -12.84 8.85
C ILE A 281 18.76 -13.12 10.33
N ALA A 282 20.04 -13.20 10.70
CA ALA A 282 20.49 -13.41 12.06
C ALA A 282 20.34 -12.14 12.93
N ALA A 283 20.30 -12.33 14.25
CA ALA A 283 20.09 -11.23 15.20
C ALA A 283 21.36 -10.39 15.44
N ASP A 284 22.54 -10.94 15.26
CA ASP A 284 23.80 -10.21 15.43
C ASP A 284 24.14 -9.39 14.18
N VAL A 285 24.73 -8.22 14.43
CA VAL A 285 25.12 -7.28 13.38
C VAL A 285 26.54 -6.80 13.58
N VAL A 286 27.14 -6.34 12.48
CA VAL A 286 28.48 -5.75 12.45
C VAL A 286 28.37 -4.31 11.96
N GLU A 287 28.94 -3.36 12.68
CA GLU A 287 29.07 -1.98 12.18
C GLU A 287 30.40 -1.79 11.47
N LYS A 288 30.35 -1.40 10.20
CA LYS A 288 31.55 -1.17 9.38
C LYS A 288 31.23 -0.27 8.19
N ASP A 289 32.18 0.58 7.82
CA ASP A 289 32.09 1.52 6.69
C ASP A 289 30.87 2.47 6.77
N GLY A 290 30.40 2.77 7.99
CA GLY A 290 29.22 3.61 8.21
C GLY A 290 27.87 2.90 8.07
N TYR A 291 27.87 1.57 7.94
CA TYR A 291 26.66 0.75 7.84
C TYR A 291 26.57 -0.29 8.95
N THR A 292 25.34 -0.62 9.33
CA THR A 292 25.03 -1.80 10.12
C THR A 292 24.77 -2.96 9.16
N TRP A 293 25.56 -4.02 9.26
CA TRP A 293 25.50 -5.20 8.40
C TRP A 293 24.86 -6.35 9.16
N ALA A 294 23.83 -6.95 8.58
CA ALA A 294 23.30 -8.23 9.03
C ALA A 294 23.74 -9.35 8.09
N HIS A 295 23.61 -10.59 8.55
CA HIS A 295 23.99 -11.76 7.78
C HIS A 295 22.88 -12.79 7.70
N TYR A 296 22.91 -13.61 6.66
CA TYR A 296 22.03 -14.76 6.46
C TYR A 296 22.75 -15.86 5.70
N THR A 297 22.27 -17.09 5.82
CA THR A 297 22.75 -18.23 5.03
C THR A 297 21.98 -18.29 3.72
N ALA A 298 22.66 -18.09 2.58
CA ALA A 298 22.03 -18.19 1.27
C ALA A 298 21.76 -19.65 0.88
N TYR A 299 20.94 -19.87 -0.17
CA TYR A 299 20.66 -21.21 -0.72
C TYR A 299 21.93 -21.99 -1.07
N SER A 300 23.00 -21.29 -1.47
CA SER A 300 24.32 -21.87 -1.74
C SER A 300 25.07 -22.38 -0.50
N GLY A 301 24.50 -22.28 0.72
CA GLY A 301 25.15 -22.59 1.99
C GLY A 301 26.15 -21.52 2.49
N ALA A 302 26.59 -20.62 1.61
CA ALA A 302 27.47 -19.50 1.96
C ALA A 302 26.78 -18.43 2.83
N THR A 303 27.49 -17.93 3.84
CA THR A 303 27.10 -16.74 4.63
C THR A 303 27.21 -15.49 3.77
N ARG A 304 26.13 -14.71 3.72
CA ARG A 304 26.00 -13.48 2.94
C ARG A 304 25.65 -12.30 3.83
N TYR A 305 26.11 -11.11 3.44
CA TYR A 305 25.95 -9.89 4.22
C TYR A 305 25.15 -8.85 3.45
N VAL A 306 24.25 -8.18 4.16
CA VAL A 306 23.45 -7.06 3.63
C VAL A 306 23.46 -5.91 4.63
N ALA A 307 23.55 -4.69 4.12
CA ALA A 307 23.40 -3.51 4.95
C ALA A 307 21.92 -3.38 5.35
N VAL A 308 21.65 -3.29 6.66
CA VAL A 308 20.29 -3.04 7.16
C VAL A 308 19.95 -1.55 7.17
N GLY A 309 20.98 -0.70 7.15
CA GLY A 309 20.91 0.75 7.20
C GLY A 309 22.27 1.37 7.51
N THR A 310 22.33 2.69 7.60
CA THR A 310 23.50 3.43 8.10
C THR A 310 23.65 3.23 9.60
N SER A 311 24.89 3.15 10.12
CA SER A 311 25.17 2.93 11.55
C SER A 311 24.58 4.02 12.47
N ASN A 312 24.46 5.25 11.97
CA ASN A 312 23.81 6.34 12.70
C ASN A 312 22.27 6.29 12.68
N GLY A 313 21.68 5.29 12.02
CA GLY A 313 20.23 5.10 11.90
C GLY A 313 19.51 6.09 10.98
N SER A 314 20.22 6.96 10.26
CA SER A 314 19.63 7.96 9.36
C SER A 314 18.90 7.34 8.16
N GLU A 315 19.37 6.19 7.69
CA GLU A 315 18.75 5.42 6.62
C GLU A 315 18.55 3.97 7.02
N LYS A 316 17.43 3.37 6.58
CA LYS A 316 17.15 1.94 6.68
C LYS A 316 16.91 1.35 5.30
N TYR A 317 17.45 0.16 5.08
CA TYR A 317 17.34 -0.58 3.83
C TYR A 317 16.48 -1.83 3.96
N LEU A 318 16.24 -2.28 5.20
CA LEU A 318 15.41 -3.43 5.52
C LEU A 318 14.31 -3.08 6.53
N ALA A 319 13.13 -3.66 6.36
CA ALA A 319 12.03 -3.65 7.31
C ALA A 319 11.69 -5.07 7.75
N LYS A 320 11.49 -5.30 9.05
CA LYS A 320 11.13 -6.63 9.56
C LYS A 320 9.73 -7.00 9.04
N CYS A 321 9.61 -8.22 8.49
CA CYS A 321 8.33 -8.82 8.13
C CYS A 321 7.61 -9.38 9.36
#